data_AF-I3XUM8-F1
#
_entry.id   AF-I3XUM8-F1
#
_cell.length_a   1.000
_cell.length_b   1.000
_cell.length_c   1.000
_cell.angle_alpha   90.00
_cell.angle_beta   90.00
_cell.angle_gamma   90.00
#
_symmetry.space_group_name_H-M   'P 1'
#
loop_
_entity.id
_entity.type
_entity.pdbx_description
1 polymer ?
#
loop_
_entity_poly.entity_id
_entity_poly.type
_entity_poly.pdbx_seq_one_letter_code
_entity_poly.pdbx_strand_id
1 'polypeptide(L)'
;MNSLRRFISLSLSFSFLIMSYTGIVLFLAPKGRVANATNWELFGLDKTQFSNLHVSVMVLFLIGMLFHIYLNWNALFNYLKNKSREVSLLNKEFLLAFGLNLLFVIGTLLYWGPFETLFDFQDQLKSSWEKPQIPSNPKSDTHEVGKQKLKLQP
;
A
#
# COMPACT_ATOMS: atom_id res chain seq x y z
N MET A 1 26.08 -25.89 3.73
CA MET A 1 25.66 -24.47 3.67
C MET A 1 24.72 -24.13 2.50
N ASN A 2 24.56 -24.99 1.48
CA ASN A 2 23.68 -24.70 0.32
C ASN A 2 22.20 -24.99 0.58
N SER A 3 21.89 -25.94 1.47
CA SER A 3 20.51 -26.27 1.87
C SER A 3 19.80 -25.11 2.56
N LEU A 4 20.49 -24.41 3.47
CA LEU A 4 19.94 -23.22 4.16
C LEU A 4 19.63 -22.08 3.19
N ARG A 5 20.52 -21.84 2.22
CA ARG A 5 20.28 -20.84 1.15
C ARG A 5 19.05 -21.18 0.32
N ARG A 6 18.91 -22.44 -0.10
CA ARG A 6 17.75 -22.92 -0.86
C ARG A 6 16.46 -22.81 -0.04
N PHE A 7 16.51 -23.19 1.23
CA PHE A 7 15.37 -23.08 2.15
C PHE A 7 14.91 -21.63 2.32
N ILE A 8 15.84 -20.71 2.60
CA ILE A 8 15.52 -19.28 2.79
C ILE A 8 14.98 -18.69 1.49
N SER A 9 15.60 -18.96 0.33
CA SER A 9 15.10 -18.48 -0.95
C SER A 9 13.70 -19.00 -1.26
N LEU A 10 13.43 -20.29 -1.03
CA LEU A 10 12.12 -20.88 -1.26
C LEU A 10 11.06 -20.31 -0.30
N SER A 11 11.41 -20.16 0.98
CA SER A 11 10.57 -19.56 1.99
C SER A 11 10.23 -18.09 1.67
N LEU A 12 11.20 -17.32 1.18
CA LEU A 12 11.00 -15.95 0.70
C LEU A 12 10.07 -15.90 -0.51
N SER A 13 10.22 -16.80 -1.48
CA SER A 13 9.33 -16.86 -2.63
C SER A 13 7.88 -17.11 -2.22
N PHE A 14 7.64 -18.04 -1.29
CA PHE A 14 6.29 -18.27 -0.76
C PHE A 14 5.78 -17.05 0.02
N SER A 15 6.63 -16.44 0.84
CA SER A 15 6.28 -15.23 1.61
C SER A 15 5.94 -14.06 0.69
N PHE A 16 6.65 -13.91 -0.44
CA PHE A 16 6.38 -12.90 -1.45
C PHE A 16 5.00 -13.10 -2.13
N LEU A 17 4.62 -14.35 -2.40
CA LEU A 17 3.28 -14.65 -2.95
C LEU A 17 2.18 -14.29 -1.95
N ILE A 18 2.35 -14.66 -0.67
CA ILE A 18 1.39 -14.31 0.39
C ILE A 18 1.33 -12.80 0.60
N MET A 19 2.48 -12.10 0.58
CA MET A 19 2.58 -10.64 0.68
C MET A 19 1.82 -9.94 -0.45
N SER A 20 2.05 -10.39 -1.68
CA SER A 20 1.41 -9.83 -2.87
C SER A 20 -0.10 -10.06 -2.84
N TYR A 21 -0.53 -11.28 -2.49
CA TYR A 21 -1.95 -11.62 -2.37
C TYR A 21 -2.64 -10.74 -1.31
N THR A 22 -2.10 -10.70 -0.10
CA THR A 22 -2.66 -9.88 1.00
C THR A 22 -2.64 -8.38 0.68
N GLY A 23 -1.61 -7.90 -0.01
CA GLY A 23 -1.53 -6.52 -0.49
C GLY A 23 -2.60 -6.17 -1.52
N ILE A 24 -2.85 -7.04 -2.49
CA ILE A 24 -3.93 -6.87 -3.50
C ILE A 24 -5.29 -6.86 -2.80
N VAL A 25 -5.53 -7.79 -1.88
CA VAL A 25 -6.78 -7.85 -1.11
C VAL A 25 -6.99 -6.55 -0.32
N LEU A 26 -5.96 -6.04 0.36
CA LEU A 26 -6.03 -4.77 1.09
C LEU A 26 -6.18 -3.55 0.18
N PHE A 27 -5.67 -3.60 -1.06
CA PHE A 27 -5.87 -2.56 -2.07
C PHE A 27 -7.34 -2.48 -2.51
N LEU A 28 -7.99 -3.63 -2.67
CA LEU A 28 -9.41 -3.74 -3.03
C LEU A 28 -10.35 -3.49 -1.83
N ALA A 29 -9.87 -3.70 -0.61
CA ALA A 29 -10.71 -3.64 0.59
C ALA A 29 -11.25 -2.22 0.86
N PRO A 30 -12.54 -2.09 1.21
CA PRO A 30 -13.18 -0.80 1.45
C PRO A 30 -12.58 -0.05 2.65
N LYS A 31 -12.81 1.26 2.74
CA LYS A 31 -12.39 2.07 3.91
C LYS A 31 -12.96 1.47 5.21
N GLY A 32 -12.22 1.55 6.32
CA GLY A 32 -12.54 0.84 7.56
C GLY A 32 -13.97 1.07 8.10
N ARG A 33 -14.53 2.27 7.89
CA ARG A 33 -15.92 2.59 8.26
C ARG A 33 -16.96 1.80 7.45
N VAL A 34 -16.72 1.60 6.16
CA VAL A 34 -17.60 0.83 5.27
C VAL A 34 -17.41 -0.67 5.52
N ALA A 35 -16.16 -1.11 5.69
CA ALA A 35 -15.86 -2.51 5.99
C ALA A 35 -16.60 -3.02 7.23
N ASN A 36 -16.64 -2.22 8.30
CA ASN A 36 -17.39 -2.53 9.52
C ASN A 36 -18.91 -2.43 9.33
N ALA A 37 -19.39 -1.53 8.47
CA ALA A 37 -20.81 -1.34 8.22
C ALA A 37 -21.42 -2.43 7.31
N THR A 38 -20.61 -3.05 6.45
CA THR A 38 -21.07 -4.08 5.50
C THR A 38 -20.68 -5.50 5.90
N ASN A 39 -20.07 -5.71 7.09
CA ASN A 39 -19.42 -6.98 7.47
C ASN A 39 -18.59 -7.53 6.30
N TRP A 40 -17.67 -6.70 5.79
CA TRP A 40 -16.87 -7.09 4.66
C TRP A 40 -15.96 -8.26 5.06
N GLU A 41 -16.24 -9.42 4.48
CA GLU A 41 -15.47 -10.64 4.64
C GLU A 41 -15.10 -11.16 3.27
N LEU A 42 -13.84 -11.52 3.10
CA LEU A 42 -13.35 -12.22 1.92
C LEU A 42 -12.77 -13.54 2.39
N PHE A 43 -13.30 -14.66 1.87
CA PHE A 43 -12.92 -16.00 2.33
C PHE A 43 -13.15 -16.24 3.84
N GLY A 44 -14.12 -15.53 4.45
CA GLY A 44 -14.43 -15.64 5.89
C GLY A 44 -13.41 -14.96 6.81
N LEU A 45 -12.53 -14.12 6.25
CA LEU A 45 -11.60 -13.29 7.00
C LEU A 45 -12.01 -11.82 6.85
N ASP A 46 -11.96 -11.09 7.96
CA ASP A 46 -12.21 -9.66 7.97
C ASP A 46 -11.00 -8.85 7.44
N LYS A 47 -11.21 -7.58 7.10
CA LYS A 47 -10.15 -6.69 6.63
C LYS A 47 -8.99 -6.52 7.64
N THR A 48 -9.29 -6.42 8.92
CA THR A 48 -8.33 -6.32 10.03
C THR A 48 -7.48 -7.57 10.13
N GLN A 49 -8.06 -8.77 9.96
CA GLN A 49 -7.34 -10.04 9.95
C GLN A 49 -6.39 -10.11 8.75
N PHE A 50 -6.84 -9.69 7.55
CA PHE A 50 -5.94 -9.54 6.41
C PHE A 50 -4.80 -8.55 6.67
N SER A 51 -5.09 -7.43 7.33
CA SER A 51 -4.07 -6.44 7.71
C SER A 51 -3.06 -7.02 8.71
N ASN A 52 -3.53 -7.73 9.73
CA ASN A 52 -2.67 -8.36 10.74
C ASN A 52 -1.80 -9.46 10.12
N LEU A 53 -2.38 -10.25 9.21
CA LEU A 53 -1.64 -11.25 8.45
C LEU A 53 -0.59 -10.61 7.55
N HIS A 54 -0.95 -9.55 6.83
CA HIS A 54 -0.02 -8.82 5.97
C HIS A 54 1.18 -8.28 6.76
N VAL A 55 0.93 -7.60 7.87
CA VAL A 55 2.00 -7.04 8.71
C VAL A 55 2.90 -8.13 9.31
N SER A 56 2.32 -9.22 9.82
CA SER A 56 3.11 -10.31 10.42
C SER A 56 3.99 -11.01 9.37
N VAL A 57 3.44 -11.30 8.18
CA VAL A 57 4.20 -11.87 7.06
C VAL A 57 5.24 -10.85 6.55
N MET A 58 4.99 -9.54 6.64
CA MET A 58 5.93 -8.50 6.20
C MET A 58 7.18 -8.50 7.07
N VAL A 59 7.01 -8.60 8.38
CA VAL A 59 8.14 -8.69 9.32
C VAL A 59 8.96 -9.95 9.03
N LEU A 60 8.31 -11.11 8.83
CA LEU A 60 8.99 -12.34 8.47
C LEU A 60 9.75 -12.22 7.14
N PHE A 61 9.13 -11.61 6.14
CA PHE A 61 9.72 -11.39 4.82
C PHE A 61 10.95 -10.49 4.90
N LEU A 62 10.90 -9.38 5.67
CA LEU A 62 12.03 -8.48 5.86
C LEU A 62 13.21 -9.18 6.55
N ILE A 63 12.94 -9.92 7.63
CA ILE A 63 13.98 -10.68 8.33
C ILE A 63 14.59 -11.72 7.39
N GLY A 64 13.76 -12.49 6.68
CA GLY A 64 14.20 -13.46 5.69
C GLY A 64 15.05 -12.83 4.60
N MET A 65 14.67 -11.63 4.12
CA MET A 65 15.36 -10.91 3.06
C MET A 65 16.74 -10.42 3.52
N LEU A 66 16.88 -9.95 4.77
CA LEU A 66 18.17 -9.62 5.35
C LEU A 66 19.10 -10.85 5.39
N PHE A 67 18.59 -12.00 5.84
CA PHE A 67 19.36 -13.25 5.80
C PHE A 67 19.71 -13.68 4.39
N HIS A 68 18.80 -13.49 3.42
CA HIS A 68 19.06 -13.81 2.02
C HIS A 68 20.15 -12.92 1.44
N ILE A 69 20.14 -11.61 1.71
CA ILE A 69 21.19 -10.68 1.28
C ILE A 69 22.53 -11.06 1.93
N TYR A 70 22.55 -11.34 3.24
CA TYR A 70 23.76 -11.75 3.95
C TYR A 70 24.36 -13.04 3.39
N LEU A 71 23.53 -14.05 3.10
CA LEU A 71 24.00 -15.31 2.53
C LEU A 71 24.43 -15.16 1.06
N ASN A 72 23.82 -14.25 0.30
CA ASN A 72 24.15 -13.99 -1.10
C ASN A 72 25.06 -12.76 -1.29
N TRP A 73 25.74 -12.31 -0.23
CA TRP A 73 26.56 -11.09 -0.22
C TRP A 73 27.63 -11.08 -1.33
N ASN A 74 28.29 -12.22 -1.57
CA ASN A 74 29.28 -12.36 -2.63
C ASN A 74 28.70 -12.15 -4.04
N ALA A 75 27.45 -12.57 -4.28
CA ALA A 75 26.78 -12.36 -5.56
C ALA A 75 26.43 -10.87 -5.73
N LEU A 76 25.91 -10.24 -4.68
CA LEU A 76 25.58 -8.81 -4.68
C LEU A 76 26.81 -7.93 -4.97
N PHE A 77 27.93 -8.23 -4.32
CA PHE A 77 29.21 -7.54 -4.57
C PHE A 77 29.77 -7.83 -5.96
N ASN A 78 29.51 -9.01 -6.53
CA ASN A 78 29.90 -9.31 -7.90
C ASN A 78 29.09 -8.50 -8.92
N TYR A 79 27.79 -8.26 -8.67
CA TYR A 79 26.98 -7.35 -9.50
C TYR A 79 27.41 -5.88 -9.39
N LEU A 80 27.97 -5.48 -8.24
CA LEU A 80 28.56 -4.16 -8.05
C LEU A 80 29.99 -4.03 -8.61
N LYS A 81 30.58 -5.14 -9.05
CA LYS A 81 31.95 -5.18 -9.58
C LYS A 81 31.94 -4.90 -11.08
N ASN A 82 32.62 -3.84 -11.49
CA ASN A 82 32.77 -3.52 -12.91
C ASN A 82 33.77 -4.48 -13.59
N LYS A 83 33.90 -4.41 -14.93
CA LYS A 83 34.85 -5.20 -15.76
C LYS A 83 36.30 -5.14 -15.24
N SER A 84 36.66 -4.09 -14.49
CA SER A 84 37.97 -3.88 -13.85
C SER A 84 38.09 -4.44 -12.42
N ARG A 85 37.11 -5.21 -11.92
CA ARG A 85 37.11 -5.77 -10.56
C ARG A 85 37.11 -4.73 -9.42
N GLU A 86 36.67 -3.50 -9.67
CA GLU A 86 36.45 -2.48 -8.64
C GLU A 86 34.96 -2.33 -8.32
N VAL A 87 34.66 -2.09 -7.03
CA VAL A 87 33.31 -1.80 -6.53
C VAL A 87 32.99 -0.35 -6.93
N SER A 88 32.18 -0.17 -7.97
CA SER A 88 31.80 1.16 -8.43
C SER A 88 30.31 1.37 -8.21
N LEU A 89 29.97 2.30 -7.32
CA LEU A 89 28.61 2.80 -7.11
C LEU A 89 28.09 3.61 -8.32
N LEU A 90 28.89 3.75 -9.38
CA LEU A 90 28.54 4.44 -10.63
C LEU A 90 28.41 3.48 -11.81
N ASN A 91 28.29 2.18 -11.58
CA ASN A 91 27.94 1.25 -12.64
C ASN A 91 26.59 1.65 -13.26
N LYS A 92 26.50 1.64 -14.60
CA LYS A 92 25.27 2.01 -15.32
C LYS A 92 24.05 1.25 -14.81
N GLU A 93 24.23 -0.02 -14.43
CA GLU A 93 23.19 -0.88 -13.88
C GLU A 93 22.70 -0.38 -12.50
N PHE A 94 23.61 0.03 -11.61
CA PHE A 94 23.25 0.62 -10.33
C PHE A 94 22.54 1.96 -10.52
N LEU A 95 23.05 2.82 -11.40
CA LEU A 95 22.44 4.12 -11.66
C LEU A 95 21.03 3.98 -12.26
N LEU A 96 20.82 2.99 -13.12
CA LEU A 96 19.53 2.71 -13.74
C LEU A 96 18.54 2.11 -12.74
N ALA A 97 18.99 1.17 -11.89
CA ALA A 97 18.16 0.63 -10.82
C ALA A 97 17.79 1.69 -9.78
N PHE A 98 18.75 2.52 -9.37
CA PHE A 98 18.52 3.62 -8.43
C PHE A 98 17.63 4.70 -9.04
N GLY A 99 17.90 5.11 -10.27
CA GLY A 99 17.10 6.09 -11.00
C GLY A 99 15.64 5.65 -11.19
N LEU A 100 15.41 4.38 -11.49
CA LEU A 100 14.05 3.82 -11.60
C LEU A 100 13.31 3.87 -10.26
N ASN A 101 13.95 3.46 -9.16
CA ASN A 101 13.35 3.55 -7.83
C ASN A 101 13.05 5.00 -7.44
N LEU A 102 13.99 5.91 -7.70
CA LEU A 102 13.82 7.34 -7.42
C LEU A 102 12.69 7.94 -8.27
N LEU A 103 12.58 7.55 -9.54
CA LEU A 103 11.49 7.95 -10.43
C LEU A 103 10.12 7.54 -9.86
N PHE A 104 10.00 6.32 -9.35
CA PHE A 104 8.75 5.85 -8.74
C PHE A 104 8.41 6.62 -7.46
N VAL A 105 9.41 6.87 -6.60
CA VAL A 105 9.22 7.65 -5.36
C VAL A 105 8.82 9.09 -5.68
N ILE A 106 9.57 9.78 -6.53
CA ILE A 106 9.29 11.16 -6.92
C ILE A 106 7.98 11.24 -7.69
N GLY A 107 7.73 10.33 -8.63
CA GLY A 107 6.49 10.28 -9.40
C GLY A 107 5.25 10.07 -8.53
N THR A 108 5.38 9.30 -7.46
CA THR A 108 4.31 9.13 -6.45
C THR A 108 4.12 10.40 -5.62
N LEU A 109 5.21 11.03 -5.13
CA LEU A 109 5.13 12.23 -4.30
C LEU A 109 4.66 13.47 -5.06
N LEU A 110 4.98 13.57 -6.35
CA LEU A 110 4.58 14.67 -7.23
C LEU A 110 3.20 14.44 -7.86
N TYR A 111 2.51 13.34 -7.55
CA TYR A 111 1.25 12.97 -8.19
C TYR A 111 1.36 13.04 -9.73
N TRP A 112 2.37 12.38 -10.30
CA TRP A 112 2.50 12.35 -11.75
C TRP A 112 1.33 11.54 -12.33
N GLY A 113 0.70 12.04 -13.41
CA GLY A 113 -0.48 11.45 -14.08
C GLY A 113 -0.64 9.91 -14.13
N PRO A 114 0.38 9.07 -14.44
CA PRO A 114 0.18 7.62 -14.41
C PRO A 114 -0.01 7.07 -12.98
N PHE A 115 0.53 7.71 -11.96
CA PHE A 115 0.28 7.36 -10.56
C PHE A 115 -1.07 7.90 -10.07
N GLU A 116 -1.48 9.10 -10.50
CA GLU A 116 -2.81 9.65 -10.19
C GLU A 116 -3.93 8.74 -10.66
N THR A 117 -3.86 8.25 -11.91
CA THR A 117 -4.88 7.31 -12.43
C THR A 117 -5.01 6.02 -11.62
N LEU A 118 -3.91 5.51 -11.04
CA LEU A 118 -3.94 4.36 -10.15
C LEU A 118 -4.61 4.67 -8.80
N PHE A 119 -4.33 5.84 -8.23
CA PHE A 119 -4.97 6.28 -6.98
C PHE A 119 -6.45 6.63 -7.18
N ASP A 120 -6.81 7.28 -8.28
CA ASP A 120 -8.19 7.56 -8.66
C ASP A 120 -8.98 6.27 -8.87
N PHE A 121 -8.39 5.27 -9.50
CA PHE A 121 -9.00 3.94 -9.63
C PHE A 121 -9.22 3.30 -8.24
N GLN A 122 -8.22 3.38 -7.37
CA GLN A 122 -8.35 2.88 -6.00
C GLN A 122 -9.49 3.60 -5.23
N ASP A 123 -9.62 4.91 -5.41
CA ASP A 123 -10.64 5.70 -4.74
C ASP A 123 -12.03 5.49 -5.33
N GLN A 124 -12.15 5.26 -6.64
CA GLN A 124 -13.39 4.81 -7.28
C GLN A 124 -13.82 3.45 -6.77
N LEU A 125 -12.89 2.49 -6.66
CA LEU A 125 -13.17 1.18 -6.06
C LEU A 125 -13.66 1.33 -4.62
N LYS A 126 -12.97 2.13 -3.79
CA LYS A 126 -13.39 2.39 -2.41
C LYS A 126 -14.76 3.07 -2.32
N SER A 127 -15.05 4.00 -3.24
CA SER A 127 -16.31 4.74 -3.28
C SER A 127 -17.47 3.89 -3.76
N SER A 128 -17.24 2.89 -4.62
CA SER A 128 -18.27 1.90 -5.01
C SER A 128 -18.85 1.13 -3.82
N TRP A 129 -18.02 0.91 -2.79
CA TRP A 129 -18.46 0.30 -1.53
C TRP A 129 -19.23 1.28 -0.62
N GLU A 130 -19.03 2.59 -0.78
CA GLU A 130 -19.78 3.61 -0.06
C GLU A 130 -21.19 3.71 -0.67
N LYS A 131 -22.22 3.21 0.03
CA LYS A 131 -23.61 3.50 -0.35
C LYS A 131 -23.80 5.02 -0.44
N PRO A 132 -24.54 5.55 -1.45
CA PRO A 132 -24.79 6.99 -1.56
C PRO A 132 -25.27 7.50 -0.21
N GLN A 133 -24.49 8.36 0.42
CA GLN A 133 -24.97 9.10 1.58
C GLN A 133 -26.10 9.97 1.04
N ILE A 134 -27.35 9.57 1.29
CA ILE A 134 -28.48 10.50 1.20
C ILE A 134 -28.05 11.70 2.07
N PRO A 135 -27.98 12.92 1.52
CA PRO A 135 -27.48 14.06 2.28
C PRO A 135 -28.35 14.23 3.53
N SER A 136 -27.83 13.83 4.68
CA SER A 136 -28.48 13.99 5.96
C SER A 136 -28.28 15.43 6.43
N ASN A 137 -28.83 16.41 5.71
CA ASN A 137 -29.17 17.71 6.28
C ASN A 137 -30.12 18.53 5.39
N PRO A 138 -31.45 18.44 5.54
CA PRO A 138 -32.30 19.58 5.30
C PRO A 138 -32.30 20.44 6.57
N LYS A 139 -31.35 21.37 6.65
CA LYS A 139 -31.42 22.62 7.43
C LYS A 139 -31.86 22.48 8.90
N SER A 140 -30.89 22.43 9.80
CA SER A 140 -31.05 22.84 11.20
C SER A 140 -31.18 24.38 11.37
N ASP A 141 -31.83 25.08 10.43
CA ASP A 141 -31.96 26.55 10.44
C ASP A 141 -33.41 27.01 10.67
N THR A 142 -34.23 26.20 11.35
CA THR A 142 -35.63 26.56 11.64
C THR A 142 -35.79 27.35 12.95
N HIS A 143 -34.70 27.65 13.68
CA HIS A 143 -34.77 28.40 14.94
C HIS A 143 -34.54 29.92 14.83
N GLU A 144 -34.27 30.48 13.65
CA GLU A 144 -34.09 31.94 13.48
C GLU A 144 -35.31 32.68 12.90
N VAL A 145 -36.27 31.99 12.27
CA VAL A 145 -37.46 32.65 11.69
C VAL A 145 -38.45 33.15 12.77
N GLY A 146 -38.35 32.64 14.00
CA GLY A 146 -39.24 33.01 15.11
C GLY A 146 -38.92 34.34 15.80
N LYS A 147 -37.71 34.90 15.64
CA LYS A 147 -37.30 36.11 16.39
C LYS A 147 -37.38 37.42 15.60
N GLN A 148 -37.54 37.38 14.27
CA GLN A 148 -37.74 38.60 13.47
C GLN A 148 -39.22 39.02 13.32
N LYS A 149 -40.18 38.12 13.58
CA LYS A 149 -41.61 38.45 13.47
C LYS A 149 -42.23 39.14 14.70
N LEU A 150 -41.46 39.41 15.76
CA LEU A 150 -41.95 40.13 16.95
C LEU A 150 -41.48 41.60 17.02
N LYS A 151 -40.83 42.13 15.98
CA LYS A 151 -40.30 43.51 15.99
C LYS A 151 -40.89 44.45 14.93
N LEU A 152 -41.89 44.01 14.16
CA LEU A 152 -42.52 44.84 13.15
C LEU A 152 -44.04 44.66 13.14
N GLN A 153 -44.71 45.70 13.67
CA GLN A 153 -46.11 46.12 13.54
C GLN A 153 -47.02 45.86 14.75
N PRO A 154 -47.87 46.84 15.09
CA PRO A 154 -47.56 48.26 15.34
C PRO A 154 -47.88 48.68 16.78
#